data_AF-A0A194PG77-F1
#
_entry.id   AF-A0A194PG77-F1
#
_cell.length_a   1.000
_cell.length_b   1.000
_cell.length_c   1.000
_cell.angle_alpha   90.00
_cell.angle_beta   90.00
_cell.angle_gamma   90.00
#
_symmetry.space_group_name_H-M   'P 1'
#
loop_
_entity.id
_entity.type
_entity.pdbx_description
1 polymer ?
#
loop_
_entity_poly.entity_id
_entity_poly.type
_entity_poly.pdbx_seq_one_letter_code
_entity_poly.pdbx_strand_id
1 'polypeptide(L)'
;MLVVAGPYTTSDNMSYEPLKDFITYVGNHRPHVVIMTGPFMDCDHTKVKDNTMAETYKSFFDKLVDSLGELTAISPFTKVYIVSSSKDVFHVNMYPTPPYCSRKRHTNVHFLSDPCTLNVNGIVIGVTSTDILMHISQEEISMGMGGDKLARLANHVLTQQTYYPLWPPPPGLCLDAALWAAHAQLPTTPHILVLPSNFRYFIKDVNGCVVVNPEHLTKGTGGGTFSRILITDNGDLPKNIAAQIVRI
;
A
#
# COMPACT_ATOMS: atom_id res chain seq x y z
N MET A 1 3.09 -3.44 -13.69
CA MET A 1 2.38 -3.33 -12.40
C MET A 1 2.47 -1.89 -11.92
N LEU A 2 1.41 -1.36 -11.31
CA LEU A 2 1.44 -0.10 -10.58
C LEU A 2 1.24 -0.37 -9.09
N VAL A 3 1.89 0.42 -8.24
CA VAL A 3 1.73 0.37 -6.78
C VAL A 3 1.51 1.79 -6.29
N VAL A 4 0.44 2.00 -5.53
CA VAL A 4 0.04 3.30 -5.01
C VAL A 4 -0.44 3.15 -3.57
N ALA A 5 -0.21 4.17 -2.75
CA ALA A 5 -0.68 4.22 -1.38
C ALA A 5 -1.46 5.51 -1.14
N GLY A 6 -2.52 5.41 -0.33
CA GLY A 6 -3.26 6.59 0.12
C GLY A 6 -2.43 7.48 1.04
N PRO A 7 -2.89 8.69 1.38
CA PRO A 7 -4.22 9.22 1.08
C PRO A 7 -4.47 9.52 -0.41
N TYR A 8 -5.73 9.36 -0.83
CA TYR A 8 -6.17 9.52 -2.23
C TYR A 8 -6.91 10.84 -2.53
N THR A 9 -6.98 11.72 -1.52
CA THR A 9 -7.55 13.07 -1.60
C THR A 9 -6.65 14.05 -0.87
N THR A 10 -6.72 15.32 -1.23
CA THR A 10 -5.95 16.38 -0.57
C THR A 10 -6.54 16.74 0.79
N SER A 11 -5.72 17.24 1.70
CA SER A 11 -6.10 17.50 3.11
C SER A 11 -7.17 18.58 3.31
N ASP A 12 -7.43 19.38 2.29
CA ASP A 12 -8.34 20.53 2.29
C ASP A 12 -9.73 20.21 1.72
N ASN A 13 -9.92 19.07 1.04
CA ASN A 13 -11.20 18.70 0.43
C ASN A 13 -11.44 17.18 0.40
N MET A 14 -12.60 16.76 -0.14
CA MET A 14 -12.98 15.35 -0.32
C MET A 14 -13.38 15.08 -1.78
N SER A 15 -12.71 15.74 -2.72
CA SER A 15 -13.01 15.68 -4.15
C SER A 15 -12.25 14.56 -4.87
N TYR A 16 -11.22 13.98 -4.23
CA TYR A 16 -10.45 12.83 -4.74
C TYR A 16 -9.87 13.06 -6.15
N GLU A 17 -9.44 14.28 -6.46
CA GLU A 17 -8.81 14.62 -7.73
C GLU A 17 -7.57 13.73 -8.01
N PRO A 18 -6.63 13.52 -7.05
CA PRO A 18 -5.48 12.64 -7.30
C PRO A 18 -5.88 11.20 -7.65
N LEU A 19 -6.95 10.67 -7.04
CA LEU A 19 -7.47 9.35 -7.39
C LEU A 19 -8.04 9.34 -8.81
N LYS A 20 -8.79 10.36 -9.20
CA LYS A 20 -9.35 10.48 -10.55
C LYS A 20 -8.23 10.52 -11.58
N ASP A 21 -7.21 11.33 -11.35
CA ASP A 21 -6.03 11.41 -12.21
C ASP A 21 -5.32 10.06 -12.31
N PHE A 22 -5.21 9.33 -11.19
CA PHE A 22 -4.61 8.00 -11.17
C PHE A 22 -5.45 6.97 -11.94
N ILE A 23 -6.77 6.99 -11.80
CA ILE A 23 -7.69 6.15 -12.58
C ILE A 23 -7.54 6.45 -14.07
N THR A 24 -7.46 7.73 -14.47
CA THR A 24 -7.19 8.12 -15.86
C THR A 24 -5.83 7.59 -16.34
N TYR A 25 -4.78 7.70 -15.52
CA TYR A 25 -3.46 7.15 -15.83
C TYR A 25 -3.51 5.63 -16.05
N VAL A 26 -4.23 4.89 -15.19
CA VAL A 26 -4.44 3.44 -15.32
C VAL A 26 -5.16 3.12 -16.63
N GLY A 27 -6.22 3.84 -16.97
CA GLY A 27 -6.95 3.66 -18.23
C GLY A 27 -6.09 3.87 -19.48
N ASN A 28 -5.18 4.85 -19.44
CA ASN A 28 -4.27 5.16 -20.53
C ASN A 28 -3.14 4.13 -20.69
N HIS A 29 -2.54 3.69 -19.57
CA HIS A 29 -1.36 2.81 -19.59
C HIS A 29 -1.69 1.32 -19.52
N ARG A 30 -2.93 0.97 -19.16
CA ARG A 30 -3.47 -0.40 -19.11
C ARG A 30 -2.53 -1.43 -18.44
N PRO A 31 -2.09 -1.19 -17.19
CA PRO A 31 -1.20 -2.12 -16.50
C PRO A 31 -1.90 -3.45 -16.21
N HIS A 32 -1.18 -4.57 -16.22
CA HIS A 32 -1.74 -5.88 -15.86
C HIS A 32 -2.24 -5.94 -14.40
N VAL A 33 -1.53 -5.27 -13.49
CA VAL A 33 -1.79 -5.29 -12.05
C VAL A 33 -1.66 -3.88 -11.47
N VAL A 34 -2.58 -3.50 -10.60
CA VAL A 34 -2.56 -2.31 -9.75
C VAL A 34 -2.70 -2.77 -8.30
N ILE A 35 -1.76 -2.40 -7.44
CA ILE A 35 -1.84 -2.62 -5.98
C ILE A 35 -2.09 -1.27 -5.34
N MET A 36 -3.16 -1.17 -4.55
CA MET A 36 -3.58 0.03 -3.85
C MET A 36 -3.62 -0.26 -2.35
N THR A 37 -2.83 0.47 -1.55
CA THR A 37 -2.91 0.39 -0.09
C THR A 37 -3.68 1.57 0.47
N GLY A 38 -4.37 1.39 1.58
CA GLY A 38 -5.03 2.50 2.28
C GLY A 38 -4.05 3.55 2.85
N PRO A 39 -4.57 4.60 3.50
CA PRO A 39 -6.00 4.82 3.71
C PRO A 39 -6.70 5.36 2.46
N PHE A 40 -7.87 4.80 2.14
CA PHE A 40 -8.78 5.36 1.14
C PHE A 40 -9.55 6.55 1.71
N MET A 41 -9.97 6.45 2.96
CA MET A 41 -10.58 7.54 3.69
C MET A 41 -10.00 7.59 5.10
N ASP A 42 -8.98 8.44 5.21
CA ASP A 42 -8.14 8.57 6.39
C ASP A 42 -8.96 9.07 7.60
N CYS A 43 -8.94 8.33 8.70
CA CYS A 43 -9.56 8.72 9.96
C CYS A 43 -8.98 10.01 10.53
N ASP A 44 -7.76 10.39 10.12
CA ASP A 44 -7.13 11.64 10.51
C ASP A 44 -7.48 12.84 9.63
N HIS A 45 -8.21 12.64 8.52
CA HIS A 45 -8.61 13.71 7.62
C HIS A 45 -9.54 14.72 8.31
N THR A 46 -9.33 16.02 8.06
CA THR A 46 -10.07 17.13 8.70
C THR A 46 -11.59 16.96 8.55
N LYS A 47 -12.07 16.76 7.31
CA LYS A 47 -13.50 16.54 7.02
C LYS A 47 -14.09 15.26 7.61
N VAL A 48 -13.27 14.28 7.94
CA VAL A 48 -13.71 13.05 8.64
C VAL A 48 -13.85 13.36 10.13
N LYS A 49 -12.87 14.06 10.73
CA LYS A 49 -12.92 14.47 12.14
C LYS A 49 -14.04 15.46 12.46
N ASP A 50 -14.39 16.33 11.52
CA ASP A 50 -15.47 17.30 11.68
C ASP A 50 -16.87 16.65 11.63
N ASN A 51 -16.98 15.38 11.22
CA ASN A 51 -18.23 14.62 11.09
C ASN A 51 -19.30 15.32 10.21
N THR A 52 -18.87 16.06 9.18
CA THR A 52 -19.76 16.85 8.32
C THR A 52 -20.19 16.13 7.04
N MET A 53 -19.85 14.84 6.86
CA MET A 53 -20.21 14.10 5.66
C MET A 53 -21.71 13.80 5.62
N ALA A 54 -22.35 14.04 4.47
CA ALA A 54 -23.79 13.84 4.28
C ALA A 54 -24.18 12.36 4.10
N GLU A 55 -23.22 11.48 3.79
CA GLU A 55 -23.43 10.04 3.65
C GLU A 55 -22.52 9.26 4.58
N THR A 56 -22.80 7.96 4.77
CA THR A 56 -21.92 7.12 5.60
C THR A 56 -20.57 6.93 4.93
N TYR A 57 -19.53 6.86 5.76
CA TYR A 57 -18.17 6.54 5.36
C TYR A 57 -18.09 5.31 4.44
N LYS A 58 -18.85 4.26 4.77
CA LYS A 58 -18.89 3.04 3.96
C LYS A 58 -19.53 3.25 2.58
N SER A 59 -20.62 4.00 2.50
CA SER A 59 -21.30 4.34 1.23
C SER A 59 -20.38 5.13 0.32
N PHE A 60 -19.65 6.10 0.88
CA PHE A 60 -18.68 6.89 0.13
C PHE A 60 -17.55 6.01 -0.43
N PHE A 61 -16.98 5.13 0.39
CA PHE A 61 -15.96 4.17 -0.08
C PHE A 61 -16.48 3.24 -1.18
N ASP A 62 -17.72 2.74 -1.08
CA ASP A 62 -18.30 1.89 -2.13
C ASP A 62 -18.39 2.64 -3.48
N LYS A 63 -18.66 3.95 -3.49
CA LYS A 63 -18.64 4.77 -4.72
C LYS A 63 -17.24 4.90 -5.33
N LEU A 64 -16.20 5.01 -4.50
CA LEU A 64 -14.80 5.00 -4.98
C LEU A 64 -14.46 3.66 -5.63
N VAL A 65 -14.87 2.56 -5.00
CA VAL A 65 -14.68 1.21 -5.55
C VAL A 65 -15.45 1.02 -6.85
N ASP A 66 -16.68 1.55 -6.96
CA ASP A 66 -17.46 1.50 -8.20
C ASP A 66 -16.72 2.19 -9.35
N SER A 67 -16.12 3.36 -9.09
CA SER A 67 -15.30 4.09 -10.07
C SER A 67 -14.07 3.28 -10.53
N LEU A 68 -13.45 2.51 -9.62
CA LEU A 68 -12.36 1.59 -9.96
C LEU A 68 -12.83 0.36 -10.75
N GLY A 69 -14.04 -0.14 -10.48
CA GLY A 69 -14.66 -1.25 -11.19
C GLY A 69 -14.94 -0.93 -12.67
N GLU A 70 -15.32 0.33 -12.94
CA GLU A 70 -15.56 0.84 -14.30
C GLU A 70 -14.32 0.79 -15.21
N LEU A 71 -13.10 0.73 -14.64
CA LEU A 71 -11.87 0.53 -15.40
C LEU A 71 -11.91 -0.73 -16.28
N THR A 72 -12.71 -1.74 -15.94
CA THR A 72 -12.88 -2.96 -16.76
C THR A 72 -13.32 -2.64 -18.18
N ALA A 73 -14.08 -1.56 -18.40
CA ALA A 73 -14.53 -1.17 -19.73
C ALA A 73 -13.38 -0.66 -20.63
N ILE A 74 -12.35 -0.04 -20.04
CA ILE A 74 -11.23 0.60 -20.75
C ILE A 74 -9.98 -0.30 -20.75
N SER A 75 -9.79 -1.06 -19.68
CA SER A 75 -8.66 -1.96 -19.44
C SER A 75 -9.13 -3.30 -18.86
N PRO A 76 -9.73 -4.18 -19.68
CA PRO A 76 -10.37 -5.41 -19.22
C PRO A 76 -9.42 -6.43 -18.57
N PHE A 77 -8.11 -6.30 -18.84
CA PHE A 77 -7.08 -7.19 -18.30
C PHE A 77 -6.41 -6.64 -17.04
N THR A 78 -6.71 -5.41 -16.63
CA THR A 78 -6.15 -4.84 -15.39
C THR A 78 -6.83 -5.48 -14.18
N LYS A 79 -6.04 -6.09 -13.29
CA LYS A 79 -6.49 -6.50 -11.95
C LYS A 79 -6.08 -5.48 -10.90
N VAL A 80 -7.04 -5.03 -10.10
CA VAL A 80 -6.84 -4.09 -9.00
C VAL A 80 -6.91 -4.87 -7.70
N TYR A 81 -5.84 -4.85 -6.93
CA TYR A 81 -5.75 -5.42 -5.59
C TYR A 81 -5.73 -4.30 -4.57
N ILE A 82 -6.73 -4.28 -3.69
CA ILE A 82 -6.88 -3.28 -2.65
C ILE A 82 -6.52 -3.92 -1.32
N VAL A 83 -5.47 -3.44 -0.68
CA VAL A 83 -4.99 -3.87 0.63
C VAL A 83 -5.62 -2.97 1.69
N SER A 84 -6.20 -3.59 2.71
CA SER A 84 -6.88 -2.85 3.78
C SER A 84 -5.94 -1.96 4.60
N SER A 85 -6.50 -1.09 5.45
CA SER A 85 -5.72 -0.27 6.37
C SER A 85 -6.50 -0.03 7.66
N SER A 86 -5.78 -0.01 8.79
CA SER A 86 -6.35 0.36 10.09
C SER A 86 -6.67 1.85 10.20
N LYS A 87 -6.17 2.66 9.25
CA LYS A 87 -6.46 4.10 9.16
C LYS A 87 -7.73 4.44 8.38
N ASP A 88 -8.41 3.46 7.80
CA ASP A 88 -9.68 3.70 7.13
C ASP A 88 -10.83 3.79 8.12
N VAL A 89 -11.48 4.96 8.20
CA VAL A 89 -12.52 5.26 9.19
C VAL A 89 -13.77 4.37 9.07
N PHE A 90 -13.99 3.73 7.91
CA PHE A 90 -15.10 2.80 7.69
C PHE A 90 -14.78 1.34 8.03
N HIS A 91 -13.55 1.04 8.48
CA HIS A 91 -13.05 -0.32 8.67
C HIS A 91 -12.55 -0.56 10.10
N VAL A 92 -12.23 -1.81 10.42
CA VAL A 92 -11.62 -2.15 11.71
C VAL A 92 -10.24 -1.51 11.85
N ASN A 93 -9.99 -0.87 12.98
CA ASN A 93 -8.81 -0.07 13.26
C ASN A 93 -7.70 -0.85 14.01
N MET A 94 -7.66 -2.18 13.85
CA MET A 94 -6.76 -3.08 14.57
C MET A 94 -5.94 -3.89 13.57
N TYR A 95 -4.61 -3.86 13.70
CA TYR A 95 -3.68 -4.61 12.88
C TYR A 95 -3.45 -6.03 13.43
N PRO A 96 -3.32 -7.07 12.59
CA PRO A 96 -3.66 -7.12 11.16
C PRO A 96 -5.14 -6.85 10.87
N THR A 97 -5.44 -6.20 9.74
CA THR A 97 -6.83 -5.94 9.31
C THR A 97 -7.30 -6.97 8.28
N PRO A 98 -8.57 -7.42 8.33
CA PRO A 98 -9.15 -8.28 7.32
C PRO A 98 -9.43 -7.51 6.01
N PRO A 99 -9.64 -8.21 4.88
CA PRO A 99 -10.05 -7.56 3.63
C PRO A 99 -11.31 -6.71 3.79
N TYR A 100 -11.42 -5.61 3.03
CA TYR A 100 -12.66 -4.84 2.97
C TYR A 100 -13.82 -5.68 2.40
N CYS A 101 -15.03 -5.28 2.75
CA CYS A 101 -16.25 -5.77 2.14
C CYS A 101 -16.89 -4.67 1.29
N SER A 102 -17.28 -4.97 0.05
CA SER A 102 -18.04 -4.04 -0.79
C SER A 102 -19.41 -4.62 -1.14
N ARG A 103 -20.38 -3.72 -1.30
CA ARG A 103 -21.77 -4.05 -1.61
C ARG A 103 -21.90 -4.67 -3.01
N LYS A 104 -21.12 -4.18 -3.96
CA LYS A 104 -21.07 -4.66 -5.35
C LYS A 104 -19.75 -5.38 -5.58
N ARG A 105 -19.80 -6.52 -6.27
CA ARG A 105 -18.59 -7.25 -6.70
C ARG A 105 -18.22 -6.84 -8.11
N HIS A 106 -16.98 -6.37 -8.27
CA HIS A 106 -16.37 -6.10 -9.56
C HIS A 106 -15.36 -7.19 -9.87
N THR A 107 -15.34 -7.71 -11.10
CA THR A 107 -14.51 -8.88 -11.48
C THR A 107 -13.02 -8.55 -11.59
N ASN A 108 -12.68 -7.27 -11.68
CA ASN A 108 -11.33 -6.75 -11.73
C ASN A 108 -10.81 -6.26 -10.38
N VAL A 109 -11.66 -6.09 -9.35
CA VAL A 109 -11.27 -5.57 -8.04
C VAL A 109 -11.26 -6.68 -7.00
N HIS A 110 -10.14 -6.83 -6.30
CA HIS A 110 -9.91 -7.86 -5.29
C HIS A 110 -9.46 -7.21 -3.98
N PHE A 111 -10.17 -7.47 -2.89
CA PHE A 111 -9.80 -6.99 -1.56
C PHE A 111 -8.89 -7.99 -0.85
N LEU A 112 -7.85 -7.49 -0.21
CA LEU A 112 -6.84 -8.25 0.54
C LEU A 112 -6.70 -7.67 1.96
N SER A 113 -6.20 -8.49 2.89
CA SER A 113 -5.88 -8.10 4.27
C SER A 113 -4.65 -7.21 4.33
N ASP A 114 -4.45 -6.53 5.45
CA ASP A 114 -3.16 -5.90 5.80
C ASP A 114 -2.55 -6.61 7.02
N PRO A 115 -1.37 -7.23 6.87
CA PRO A 115 -0.59 -7.35 5.64
C PRO A 115 -1.11 -8.47 4.73
N CYS A 116 -0.54 -8.60 3.54
CA CYS A 116 -0.78 -9.75 2.66
C CYS A 116 0.44 -10.10 1.82
N THR A 117 0.52 -11.38 1.43
CA THR A 117 1.46 -11.88 0.43
C THR A 117 0.68 -12.39 -0.76
N LEU A 118 0.93 -11.85 -1.95
CA LEU A 118 0.29 -12.26 -3.19
C LEU A 118 1.31 -12.91 -4.14
N ASN A 119 0.85 -13.88 -4.92
CA ASN A 119 1.64 -14.51 -5.97
C ASN A 119 0.99 -14.20 -7.33
N VAL A 120 1.64 -13.37 -8.13
CA VAL A 120 1.20 -13.02 -9.48
C VAL A 120 2.18 -13.62 -10.46
N ASN A 121 1.77 -14.65 -11.20
CA ASN A 121 2.59 -15.36 -12.19
C ASN A 121 3.98 -15.75 -11.65
N GLY A 122 4.01 -16.32 -10.44
CA GLY A 122 5.23 -16.73 -9.76
C GLY A 122 5.99 -15.59 -9.08
N ILE A 123 5.55 -14.33 -9.21
CA ILE A 123 6.12 -13.19 -8.49
C ILE A 123 5.45 -13.08 -7.13
N VAL A 124 6.15 -13.51 -6.09
CA VAL A 124 5.79 -13.26 -4.69
C VAL A 124 5.99 -11.79 -4.35
N ILE A 125 4.91 -11.12 -3.97
CA ILE A 125 4.88 -9.71 -3.60
C ILE A 125 4.32 -9.62 -2.18
N GLY A 126 5.10 -9.06 -1.26
CA GLY A 126 4.64 -8.74 0.09
C GLY A 126 4.15 -7.30 0.16
N VAL A 127 3.04 -7.05 0.85
CA VAL A 127 2.46 -5.72 0.97
C VAL A 127 1.95 -5.49 2.39
N THR A 128 2.24 -4.32 2.94
CA THR A 128 1.53 -3.80 4.11
C THR A 128 1.15 -2.34 3.88
N SER A 129 0.05 -1.88 4.49
CA SER A 129 -0.34 -0.45 4.51
C SER A 129 0.27 0.31 5.70
N THR A 130 0.78 -0.43 6.69
CA THR A 130 1.29 0.14 7.93
C THR A 130 2.70 0.68 7.75
N ASP A 131 2.98 1.90 8.23
CA ASP A 131 4.28 2.58 8.11
C ASP A 131 5.33 2.00 9.08
N ILE A 132 5.64 0.72 8.91
CA ILE A 132 6.63 0.00 9.71
C ILE A 132 8.02 0.62 9.61
N LEU A 133 8.36 1.20 8.45
CA LEU A 133 9.64 1.88 8.26
C LEU A 133 9.78 3.06 9.22
N MET A 134 8.77 3.92 9.30
CA MET A 134 8.78 5.05 10.23
C MET A 134 8.85 4.58 11.68
N HIS A 135 8.06 3.56 12.04
CA HIS A 135 8.04 3.02 13.40
C HIS A 135 9.42 2.46 13.82
N ILE A 136 10.04 1.60 13.00
CA ILE A 136 11.39 1.09 13.30
C ILE A 136 12.38 2.24 13.38
N SER A 137 12.26 3.25 12.51
CA SER A 137 13.21 4.37 12.45
C SER A 137 13.26 5.25 13.70
N GLN A 138 12.20 5.21 14.52
CA GLN A 138 12.08 5.96 15.77
C GLN A 138 12.74 5.22 16.95
N GLU A 139 12.94 3.91 16.81
CA GLU A 139 13.48 3.02 17.86
C GLU A 139 14.84 2.39 17.47
N GLU A 140 15.25 2.46 16.20
CA GLU A 140 16.54 1.94 15.70
C GLU A 140 17.71 2.69 16.33
N ILE A 141 18.67 1.94 16.86
CA ILE A 141 20.00 2.44 17.22
C ILE A 141 21.00 1.87 16.21
N SER A 142 21.88 2.72 15.69
CA SER A 142 22.95 2.31 14.77
C SER A 142 24.29 2.92 15.19
N MET A 143 25.39 2.24 14.86
CA MET A 143 26.76 2.63 15.23
C MET A 143 27.30 3.87 14.47
N GLY A 144 26.47 4.64 13.75
CA GLY A 144 26.84 5.92 13.13
C GLY A 144 26.17 6.24 11.78
N MET A 145 26.51 7.40 11.20
CA MET A 145 25.96 7.98 9.95
C MET A 145 26.30 7.20 8.66
N GLY A 146 26.96 6.04 8.76
CA GLY A 146 27.36 5.23 7.62
C GLY A 146 26.22 4.36 7.09
N GLY A 147 26.06 4.32 5.78
CA GLY A 147 25.16 3.39 5.11
C GLY A 147 23.72 3.89 4.93
N ASP A 148 22.98 3.11 4.15
CA ASP A 148 21.64 3.47 3.70
C ASP A 148 20.59 3.15 4.77
N LYS A 149 20.15 4.17 5.52
CA LYS A 149 19.14 4.03 6.58
C LYS A 149 17.90 3.28 6.08
N LEU A 150 17.36 3.64 4.92
CA LEU A 150 16.12 3.06 4.42
C LEU A 150 16.31 1.59 4.01
N ALA A 151 17.47 1.24 3.43
CA ALA A 151 17.82 -0.17 3.19
C ALA A 151 17.93 -0.96 4.50
N ARG A 152 18.56 -0.39 5.54
CA ARG A 152 18.67 -1.05 6.86
C ARG A 152 17.31 -1.28 7.52
N LEU A 153 16.43 -0.29 7.50
CA LEU A 153 15.07 -0.42 8.05
C LEU A 153 14.30 -1.53 7.35
N ALA A 154 14.35 -1.58 6.01
CA ALA A 154 13.73 -2.65 5.24
C ALA A 154 14.39 -4.02 5.50
N ASN A 155 15.71 -4.05 5.71
CA ASN A 155 16.44 -5.26 6.06
C ASN A 155 15.97 -5.87 7.39
N HIS A 156 15.59 -5.05 8.38
CA HIS A 156 15.00 -5.57 9.62
C HIS A 156 13.69 -6.33 9.36
N VAL A 157 12.82 -5.80 8.50
CA VAL A 157 11.56 -6.48 8.10
C VAL A 157 11.85 -7.83 7.43
N LEU A 158 12.79 -7.84 6.48
CA LEU A 158 13.15 -9.07 5.75
C LEU A 158 13.82 -10.11 6.67
N THR A 159 14.78 -9.71 7.50
CA THR A 159 15.53 -10.66 8.35
C THR A 159 14.72 -11.21 9.51
N GLN A 160 13.75 -10.44 10.02
CA GLN A 160 12.83 -10.90 11.06
C GLN A 160 11.64 -11.71 10.50
N GLN A 161 11.49 -11.82 9.17
CA GLN A 161 10.44 -12.58 8.51
C GLN A 161 9.02 -12.25 9.00
N THR A 162 8.75 -11.00 9.31
CA THR A 162 7.43 -10.48 9.67
C THR A 162 7.23 -9.09 9.07
N TYR A 163 6.00 -8.78 8.68
CA TYR A 163 5.62 -7.45 8.21
C TYR A 163 5.72 -6.37 9.29
N TYR A 164 5.72 -6.76 10.58
CA TYR A 164 5.79 -5.84 11.70
C TYR A 164 6.70 -6.40 12.81
N PRO A 165 8.03 -6.25 12.71
CA PRO A 165 8.98 -6.81 13.68
C PRO A 165 9.15 -5.97 14.96
N LEU A 166 8.67 -4.72 14.98
CA LEU A 166 8.84 -3.85 16.13
C LEU A 166 7.90 -4.29 17.26
N TRP A 167 8.45 -4.53 18.45
CA TRP A 167 7.68 -4.85 19.65
C TRP A 167 8.27 -4.17 20.89
N PRO A 168 7.45 -3.53 21.75
CA PRO A 168 6.00 -3.30 21.60
C PRO A 168 5.67 -2.33 20.43
N PRO A 169 4.44 -2.39 19.87
CA PRO A 169 4.00 -1.40 18.88
C PRO A 169 3.97 0.02 19.49
N PRO A 170 4.18 1.07 18.67
CA PRO A 170 4.20 2.44 19.14
C PRO A 170 2.79 2.90 19.59
N PRO A 171 2.71 3.95 20.43
CA PRO A 171 1.43 4.54 20.78
C PRO A 171 0.61 4.91 19.54
N GLY A 172 -0.67 4.53 19.54
CA GLY A 172 -1.60 4.81 18.43
C GLY A 172 -1.73 3.69 17.40
N LEU A 173 -0.86 2.68 17.40
CA LEU A 173 -1.10 1.46 16.62
C LEU A 173 -1.77 0.40 17.49
N CYS A 174 -3.06 0.16 17.24
CA CYS A 174 -3.76 -0.99 17.83
C CYS A 174 -3.35 -2.26 17.10
N LEU A 175 -2.68 -3.18 17.80
CA LEU A 175 -2.21 -4.45 17.25
C LEU A 175 -2.71 -5.60 18.13
N ASP A 176 -3.36 -6.58 17.51
CA ASP A 176 -3.75 -7.83 18.16
C ASP A 176 -2.61 -8.85 18.02
N ALA A 177 -2.03 -9.26 19.15
CA ALA A 177 -0.86 -10.12 19.15
C ALA A 177 -1.14 -11.52 18.57
N ALA A 178 -2.35 -12.06 18.78
CA ALA A 178 -2.71 -13.38 18.27
C ALA A 178 -2.90 -13.34 16.74
N LEU A 179 -3.57 -12.31 16.24
CA LEU A 179 -3.71 -12.11 14.79
C LEU A 179 -2.38 -11.75 14.13
N TRP A 180 -1.53 -10.96 14.78
CA TRP A 180 -0.16 -10.68 14.31
C TRP A 180 0.67 -11.95 14.15
N ALA A 181 0.66 -12.83 15.16
CA ALA A 181 1.38 -14.10 15.10
C ALA A 181 0.84 -15.00 13.97
N ALA A 182 -0.47 -14.99 13.72
CA ALA A 182 -1.11 -15.83 12.71
C ALA A 182 -1.03 -15.28 11.27
N HIS A 183 -1.02 -13.95 11.09
CA HIS A 183 -1.27 -13.32 9.80
C HIS A 183 -0.24 -12.27 9.37
N ALA A 184 0.65 -11.84 10.26
CA ALA A 184 1.67 -10.83 9.94
C ALA A 184 3.07 -11.40 9.63
N GLN A 185 3.17 -12.70 9.38
CA GLN A 185 4.45 -13.36 9.08
C GLN A 185 4.73 -13.32 7.56
N LEU A 186 6.00 -13.16 7.20
CA LEU A 186 6.45 -13.35 5.82
C LEU A 186 6.64 -14.85 5.58
N PRO A 187 5.92 -15.47 4.63
CA PRO A 187 6.08 -16.91 4.37
C PRO A 187 7.41 -17.25 3.68
N THR A 188 8.02 -16.26 3.03
CA THR A 188 9.31 -16.34 2.36
C THR A 188 9.84 -14.93 2.15
N THR A 189 11.11 -14.80 1.75
CA THR A 189 11.63 -13.52 1.24
C THR A 189 10.94 -13.20 -0.09
N PRO A 190 10.12 -12.14 -0.18
CA PRO A 190 9.38 -11.83 -1.38
C PRO A 190 10.32 -11.27 -2.46
N HIS A 191 9.92 -11.38 -3.73
CA HIS A 191 10.67 -10.73 -4.82
C HIS A 191 10.49 -9.21 -4.78
N ILE A 192 9.31 -8.75 -4.36
CA ILE A 192 8.98 -7.33 -4.19
C ILE A 192 8.32 -7.13 -2.82
N LEU A 193 8.78 -6.16 -2.05
CA LEU A 193 8.18 -5.79 -0.77
C LEU A 193 7.71 -4.33 -0.81
N VAL A 194 6.40 -4.12 -0.73
CA VAL A 194 5.77 -2.80 -0.75
C VAL A 194 5.61 -2.31 0.69
N LEU A 195 6.36 -1.25 1.03
CA LEU A 195 6.37 -0.60 2.35
C LEU A 195 6.10 0.91 2.18
N PRO A 196 4.84 1.33 2.00
CA PRO A 196 4.47 2.72 1.96
C PRO A 196 4.87 3.43 3.26
N SER A 197 5.42 4.63 3.14
CA SER A 197 5.91 5.37 4.29
C SER A 197 5.91 6.88 4.02
N ASN A 198 5.83 7.66 5.10
CA ASN A 198 6.07 9.10 5.08
C ASN A 198 7.52 9.49 4.73
N PHE A 199 8.45 8.53 4.67
CA PHE A 199 9.75 8.76 4.05
C PHE A 199 9.60 9.11 2.57
N ARG A 200 10.56 9.87 2.04
CA ARG A 200 10.68 10.11 0.60
C ARG A 200 10.67 8.76 -0.14
N TYR A 201 9.91 8.69 -1.24
CA TYR A 201 9.84 7.51 -2.10
C TYR A 201 11.23 6.90 -2.36
N PHE A 202 11.29 5.57 -2.44
CA PHE A 202 12.51 4.87 -2.82
C PHE A 202 12.23 3.50 -3.39
N ILE A 203 13.18 3.01 -4.18
CA ILE A 203 13.25 1.64 -4.65
C ILE A 203 14.67 1.14 -4.34
N LYS A 204 14.79 0.03 -3.63
CA LYS A 204 16.10 -0.53 -3.23
C LYS A 204 16.09 -2.05 -3.34
N ASP A 205 17.20 -2.62 -3.78
CA ASP A 205 17.47 -4.05 -3.63
C ASP A 205 18.05 -4.29 -2.24
N VAL A 206 17.36 -5.09 -1.44
CA VAL A 206 17.77 -5.48 -0.09
C VAL A 206 17.67 -7.00 0.01
N ASN A 207 18.82 -7.68 0.13
CA ASN A 207 18.91 -9.15 0.19
C ASN A 207 18.18 -9.87 -0.97
N GLY A 208 18.24 -9.33 -2.19
CA GLY A 208 17.56 -9.92 -3.36
C GLY A 208 16.05 -9.66 -3.41
N CYS A 209 15.54 -8.78 -2.54
CA CYS A 209 14.17 -8.28 -2.55
C CYS A 209 14.14 -6.84 -3.06
N VAL A 210 13.28 -6.54 -4.03
CA VAL A 210 13.02 -5.17 -4.48
C VAL A 210 12.03 -4.51 -3.52
N VAL A 211 12.55 -3.71 -2.60
CA VAL A 211 11.75 -2.95 -1.63
C VAL A 211 11.29 -1.64 -2.26
N VAL A 212 9.99 -1.37 -2.19
CA VAL A 212 9.34 -0.22 -2.82
C VAL A 212 8.56 0.56 -1.77
N ASN A 213 8.98 1.81 -1.54
CA ASN A 213 8.13 2.82 -0.93
C ASN A 213 7.61 3.73 -2.06
N PRO A 214 6.34 3.61 -2.48
CA PRO A 214 5.75 4.51 -3.48
C PRO A 214 5.52 5.93 -2.94
N GLU A 215 5.69 6.12 -1.63
CA GLU A 215 5.16 7.25 -0.86
C GLU A 215 3.63 7.33 -1.01
N HIS A 216 3.05 8.48 -0.72
CA HIS A 216 1.60 8.69 -0.78
C HIS A 216 1.20 9.36 -2.10
N LEU A 217 0.03 8.99 -2.63
CA LEU A 217 -0.54 9.60 -3.83
C LEU A 217 -0.86 11.08 -3.61
N THR A 218 -1.04 11.50 -2.36
CA THR A 218 -1.29 12.89 -1.99
C THR A 218 -0.45 13.30 -0.80
N LYS A 219 -0.03 14.56 -0.75
CA LYS A 219 0.70 15.17 0.37
C LYS A 219 0.16 16.55 0.67
N GLY A 220 -0.55 16.67 1.80
CA GLY A 220 -1.22 17.92 2.15
C GLY A 220 -2.19 18.32 1.04
N THR A 221 -1.98 19.51 0.46
CA THR A 221 -2.82 20.08 -0.59
C THR A 221 -2.39 19.74 -2.02
N GLY A 222 -1.33 18.92 -2.21
CA GLY A 222 -0.76 18.62 -3.52
C GLY A 222 -0.71 17.14 -3.87
N GLY A 223 -0.60 16.86 -5.18
CA GLY A 223 -0.32 15.53 -5.70
C GLY A 223 1.04 14.99 -5.22
N GLY A 224 1.07 13.69 -4.97
CA GLY A 224 2.23 12.94 -4.52
C GLY A 224 2.78 12.04 -5.61
N THR A 225 3.04 10.77 -5.28
CA THR A 225 3.67 9.81 -6.21
C THR A 225 3.04 8.43 -6.14
N PHE A 226 3.36 7.63 -7.15
CA PHE A 226 3.12 6.18 -7.18
C PHE A 226 4.32 5.49 -7.86
N SER A 227 4.36 4.17 -7.80
CA SER A 227 5.41 3.36 -8.45
C SER A 227 4.89 2.61 -9.67
N ARG A 228 5.69 2.61 -10.73
CA ARG A 228 5.53 1.75 -11.91
C ARG A 228 6.62 0.69 -11.90
N ILE A 229 6.22 -0.57 -11.99
CA ILE A 229 7.12 -1.72 -11.95
C ILE A 229 6.92 -2.56 -13.21
N LEU A 230 8.00 -2.76 -13.94
CA LEU A 230 8.11 -3.66 -15.07
C LEU A 230 8.82 -4.93 -14.61
N ILE A 231 8.21 -6.07 -14.89
CA ILE A 231 8.77 -7.39 -14.57
C ILE A 231 8.89 -8.11 -15.90
N THR A 232 10.11 -8.50 -16.26
CA THR A 232 10.37 -9.32 -17.43
C THR A 232 10.79 -10.71 -16.99
N ASP A 233 10.08 -11.71 -17.52
CA ASP A 233 10.40 -13.11 -17.33
C ASP A 233 11.22 -13.58 -18.54
N ASN A 234 12.50 -13.87 -18.31
CA ASN A 234 13.42 -14.36 -19.33
C ASN A 234 13.68 -15.87 -19.19
N GLY A 235 12.83 -16.62 -18.47
CA GLY A 235 13.03 -18.05 -18.23
C GLY A 235 13.92 -18.33 -17.01
N ASP A 236 14.95 -19.18 -17.15
CA ASP A 236 15.81 -19.68 -16.06
C ASP A 236 16.72 -18.62 -15.38
N LEU A 237 16.62 -17.35 -15.77
CA LEU A 237 17.38 -16.25 -15.19
C LEU A 237 16.64 -15.63 -13.99
N PRO A 238 17.35 -14.99 -13.05
CA PRO A 238 16.70 -14.20 -12.01
C PRO A 238 15.78 -13.17 -12.66
N LYS A 239 14.54 -13.11 -12.17
CA LYS A 239 13.48 -12.25 -12.67
C LYS A 239 13.96 -10.80 -12.69
N ASN A 240 13.94 -10.18 -13.87
CA ASN A 240 14.44 -8.82 -14.03
C ASN A 240 13.30 -7.84 -13.70
N ILE A 241 13.53 -7.03 -12.66
CA ILE A 241 12.55 -6.09 -12.13
C ILE A 241 13.12 -4.69 -12.30
N ALA A 242 12.48 -3.89 -13.15
CA ALA A 242 12.75 -2.47 -13.27
C ALA A 242 11.60 -1.69 -12.63
N ALA A 243 11.91 -0.65 -11.85
CA ALA A 243 10.90 0.15 -11.18
C ALA A 243 11.22 1.64 -11.26
N GLN A 244 10.17 2.45 -11.29
CA GLN A 244 10.22 3.90 -11.42
C GLN A 244 9.19 4.53 -10.49
N ILE A 245 9.55 5.66 -9.87
CA ILE A 245 8.60 6.53 -9.18
C ILE A 245 8.06 7.58 -10.15
N VAL A 246 6.76 7.77 -10.15
CA VAL A 246 6.04 8.71 -11.03
C VAL A 246 5.23 9.66 -10.15
N ARG A 247 5.23 10.95 -10.49
CA ARG A 247 4.34 11.94 -9.87
C ARG A 247 2.96 11.83 -10.51
N ILE A 248 1.93 11.96 -9.68
CA ILE A 248 0.56 12.07 -10.17
C ILE A 248 0.30 13.48 -10.72
#